data_AF-A0A1J3EM92-F1
#
_entry.id   AF-A0A1J3EM92-F1
#
_cell.length_a   1.000
_cell.length_b   1.000
_cell.length_c   1.000
_cell.angle_alpha   90.00
_cell.angle_beta   90.00
_cell.angle_gamma   90.00
#
_symmetry.space_group_name_H-M   'P 1'
#
loop_
_entity.id
_entity.type
_entity.pdbx_description
1 polymer ?
#
loop_
_entity_poly.entity_id
_entity_poly.type
_entity_poly.pdbx_seq_one_letter_code
_entity_poly.pdbx_strand_id
1 'polypeptide(L)'
;ADWECINEETVIYRSHLSISERSMYPTAYTFDRVFGPESCTREVYDQGAKEVALSVVGGVHASVFAYGQTSSGKTYTMSGITDYAMADIYGYIEKHKEREFVLKFSAMEIYNESVR
;
A
#
# COMPACT_ATOMS: atom_id res chain seq x y z
N ALA A 1 21.13 6.19 -0.22
CA ALA A 1 20.03 6.43 -1.16
C ALA A 1 19.87 7.93 -1.29
N ASP A 2 19.70 8.46 -2.50
CA ASP A 2 19.60 9.91 -2.74
C ASP A 2 18.21 10.49 -2.42
N TRP A 3 17.27 9.61 -2.02
CA TRP A 3 15.94 9.96 -1.56
C TRP A 3 15.88 9.98 -0.05
N GLU A 4 15.25 11.01 0.50
CA GLU A 4 15.05 11.19 1.93
C GLU A 4 13.59 11.52 2.24
N CYS A 5 13.04 10.86 3.26
CA CYS A 5 11.73 11.19 3.81
C CYS A 5 11.91 12.35 4.79
N ILE A 6 11.41 13.54 4.45
CA ILE A 6 11.53 14.71 5.34
C ILE A 6 10.42 14.75 6.39
N ASN A 7 9.29 14.10 6.09
CA ASN A 7 8.16 13.89 6.98
C ASN A 7 7.32 12.70 6.46
N GLU A 8 6.16 12.47 7.06
CA GLU A 8 5.26 11.36 6.71
C GLU A 8 4.54 11.51 5.37
N GLU A 9 4.72 12.61 4.64
CA GLU A 9 3.96 12.91 3.41
C GLU A 9 4.87 13.27 2.23
N THR A 10 6.11 13.70 2.50
CA THR A 10 6.98 14.30 1.49
C THR A 10 8.35 13.61 1.44
N VAL A 11 8.78 13.29 0.22
CA VAL A 11 10.15 12.83 -0.08
C VAL A 11 10.89 13.88 -0.90
N ILE A 12 12.19 14.01 -0.65
CA ILE A 12 13.07 14.87 -1.43
C ILE A 12 14.17 14.05 -2.09
N TYR A 13 14.58 14.49 -3.28
CA TYR A 13 15.77 13.99 -3.96
C TYR A 13 16.93 14.94 -3.67
N ARG A 14 17.91 14.50 -2.86
CA ARG A 14 19.15 15.26 -2.65
C ARG A 14 20.12 14.96 -3.78
N SER A 15 20.09 15.80 -4.82
CA SER A 15 21.15 15.81 -5.82
C SER A 15 22.44 16.37 -5.21
N HIS A 16 23.55 15.64 -5.33
CA HIS A 16 24.89 16.15 -5.02
C HIS A 16 25.49 17.02 -6.15
N LEU A 17 24.73 17.29 -7.21
CA LEU A 17 25.17 18.12 -8.35
C LEU A 17 25.04 19.62 -8.07
N SER A 18 25.94 20.41 -8.64
CA SER A 18 25.99 21.87 -8.48
C SER A 18 24.71 22.55 -8.99
N ILE A 19 24.31 23.64 -8.30
CA ILE A 19 23.13 24.50 -8.55
C ILE A 19 22.97 24.94 -10.03
N SER A 20 24.01 24.86 -10.85
CA SER A 20 24.03 25.23 -12.27
C SER A 20 23.26 24.29 -13.19
N GLU A 21 22.97 23.06 -12.78
CA GLU A 21 22.16 22.10 -13.54
C GLU A 21 20.78 21.97 -12.87
N ARG A 22 19.93 22.99 -13.00
CA ARG A 22 18.53 22.88 -12.58
C ARG A 22 17.89 21.72 -13.36
N SER A 23 17.65 20.60 -12.68
CA SER A 23 16.86 19.50 -13.22
C SER A 23 15.47 20.01 -13.59
N MET A 24 14.96 19.58 -14.74
CA MET A 24 13.59 19.86 -15.19
C MET A 24 12.51 19.20 -14.30
N TYR A 25 12.92 18.44 -13.28
CA TYR A 25 12.07 17.67 -12.39
C TYR A 25 11.97 18.30 -10.99
N PRO A 26 10.81 18.17 -10.31
CA PRO A 26 10.65 18.55 -8.91
C PRO A 26 11.69 17.88 -8.02
N THR A 27 12.22 18.62 -7.05
CA THR A 27 13.14 18.08 -6.03
C THR A 27 12.41 17.50 -4.82
N ALA A 28 11.09 17.73 -4.73
CA ALA A 28 10.23 17.25 -3.66
C ALA A 28 8.90 16.73 -4.23
N TYR A 29 8.37 15.66 -3.64
CA TYR A 29 7.12 15.01 -4.03
C TYR A 29 6.29 14.72 -2.78
N THR A 30 5.01 15.07 -2.82
CA THR A 30 4.07 14.92 -1.70
C THR A 30 3.01 13.87 -2.05
N PHE A 31 2.67 13.04 -1.06
CA PHE A 31 1.72 11.94 -1.11
C PHE A 31 0.84 11.97 0.14
N ASP A 32 -0.25 11.18 0.16
CA ASP A 32 -1.08 11.03 1.35
C ASP A 32 -0.28 10.44 2.53
N ARG A 33 0.66 9.53 2.22
CA ARG A 33 1.61 8.99 3.20
C ARG A 33 2.86 8.43 2.54
N VAL A 34 3.97 8.52 3.26
CA VAL A 34 5.30 8.02 2.90
C VAL A 34 5.80 7.12 4.01
N PHE A 35 6.24 5.92 3.63
CA PHE A 35 6.83 4.95 4.54
C PHE A 35 8.31 4.82 4.26
N GLY A 36 9.13 5.09 5.28
CA GLY A 36 10.58 5.06 5.17
C GLY A 36 11.14 3.64 5.26
N PRO A 37 12.48 3.48 5.12
CA PRO A 37 13.14 2.17 5.19
C PRO A 37 12.93 1.41 6.51
N GLU A 38 12.70 2.14 7.61
CA GLU A 38 12.47 1.58 8.94
C GLU A 38 11.01 1.17 9.18
N SER A 39 10.09 1.56 8.28
CA SER A 39 8.67 1.23 8.41
C SER A 39 8.43 -0.24 8.10
N CYS A 40 7.71 -0.92 8.99
CA CYS A 40 7.33 -2.30 8.78
C CYS A 40 6.01 -2.42 8.00
N THR A 41 5.75 -3.59 7.40
CA THR A 41 4.52 -3.84 6.62
C THR A 41 3.24 -3.66 7.44
N ARG A 42 3.30 -3.88 8.76
CA ARG A 42 2.18 -3.64 9.68
C ARG A 42 1.77 -2.17 9.70
N GLU A 43 2.74 -1.26 9.79
CA GLU A 43 2.49 0.19 9.78
C GLU A 43 1.92 0.64 8.43
N VAL A 44 2.44 0.12 7.32
CA VAL A 44 1.91 0.36 5.97
C VAL A 44 0.45 -0.06 5.87
N TYR A 45 0.10 -1.22 6.44
CA TYR A 45 -1.28 -1.65 6.48
C TYR A 45 -2.13 -0.73 7.37
N ASP A 46 -1.73 -0.52 8.63
CA ASP A 46 -2.56 0.19 9.62
C ASP A 46 -2.86 1.63 9.21
N GLN A 47 -1.88 2.31 8.61
CA GLN A 47 -1.96 3.73 8.28
C GLN A 47 -2.27 4.00 6.81
N GLY A 48 -2.20 2.98 5.94
CA GLY A 48 -2.40 3.14 4.50
C GLY A 48 -3.57 2.33 3.94
N ALA A 49 -3.67 1.04 4.27
CA ALA A 49 -4.60 0.13 3.61
C ALA A 49 -5.80 -0.30 4.47
N LYS A 50 -5.71 -0.21 5.80
CA LYS A 50 -6.69 -0.78 6.73
C LYS A 50 -8.10 -0.23 6.54
N GLU A 51 -8.25 1.09 6.46
CA GLU A 51 -9.55 1.72 6.29
C GLU A 51 -10.20 1.28 4.97
N VAL A 52 -9.43 1.30 3.88
CA VAL A 52 -9.87 0.84 2.56
C VAL A 52 -10.28 -0.63 2.61
N ALA A 53 -9.45 -1.50 3.20
CA ALA A 53 -9.73 -2.93 3.32
C ALA A 53 -11.00 -3.21 4.16
N LEU A 54 -11.21 -2.50 5.26
CA LEU A 54 -12.38 -2.69 6.13
C LEU A 54 -13.65 -1.99 5.63
N SER A 55 -13.56 -1.12 4.63
CA SER A 55 -14.76 -0.54 4.01
C SER A 55 -15.70 -1.60 3.41
N VAL A 56 -15.16 -2.78 3.03
CA VAL A 56 -15.93 -3.89 2.44
C VAL A 56 -16.96 -4.49 3.38
N VAL A 57 -16.71 -4.52 4.70
CA VAL A 57 -17.70 -5.03 5.66
C VAL A 57 -18.87 -4.05 5.87
N GLY A 58 -18.68 -2.79 5.46
CA GLY A 58 -19.71 -1.77 5.34
C GLY A 58 -20.47 -1.78 4.01
N GLY A 59 -20.14 -2.71 3.10
CA GLY A 59 -20.78 -2.83 1.78
C GLY A 59 -20.18 -1.96 0.68
N VAL A 60 -19.00 -1.37 0.91
CA VAL A 60 -18.28 -0.55 -0.08
C VAL A 60 -17.30 -1.42 -0.87
N HIS A 61 -17.15 -1.16 -2.17
CA HIS A 61 -16.16 -1.84 -2.99
C HIS A 61 -14.79 -1.21 -2.78
N ALA A 62 -13.76 -2.03 -2.53
CA ALA A 62 -12.40 -1.57 -2.26
C ALA A 62 -11.38 -2.21 -3.20
N SER A 63 -10.29 -1.52 -3.48
CA SER A 63 -9.17 -2.06 -4.27
C SER A 63 -7.85 -1.47 -3.77
N VAL A 64 -6.84 -2.33 -3.62
CA VAL A 64 -5.48 -1.96 -3.21
C VAL A 64 -4.51 -2.50 -4.24
N PHE A 65 -3.68 -1.61 -4.81
CA PHE A 65 -2.69 -1.96 -5.82
C PHE A 65 -1.28 -1.64 -5.33
N ALA A 66 -0.34 -2.54 -5.60
CA ALA A 66 1.08 -2.27 -5.44
C ALA A 66 1.69 -1.98 -6.81
N TYR A 67 2.30 -0.81 -6.98
CA TYR A 67 2.93 -0.37 -8.23
C TYR A 67 4.39 0.03 -7.97
N GLY A 68 5.26 -0.22 -8.96
CA GLY A 68 6.70 0.05 -8.85
C GLY A 68 7.54 -0.89 -9.71
N GLN A 69 8.85 -0.63 -9.79
CA GLN A 69 9.79 -1.45 -10.57
C GLN A 69 9.92 -2.89 -10.02
N THR A 70 10.43 -3.81 -10.83
CA THR A 70 10.76 -5.17 -10.34
C THR A 70 11.74 -5.09 -9.16
N SER A 71 11.56 -5.98 -8.17
CA SER A 71 12.34 -5.98 -6.93
C SER A 71 12.13 -4.79 -5.98
N SER A 72 11.14 -3.92 -6.21
CA SER A 72 10.84 -2.78 -5.32
C SER A 72 9.99 -3.11 -4.08
N GLY A 73 9.72 -4.39 -3.81
CA GLY A 73 8.92 -4.81 -2.65
C GLY A 73 7.42 -4.95 -2.86
N LYS A 74 6.87 -4.80 -4.09
CA LYS A 74 5.43 -4.94 -4.36
C LYS A 74 4.79 -6.20 -3.76
N THR A 75 5.33 -7.38 -4.06
CA THR A 75 4.83 -8.67 -3.58
C THR A 75 4.97 -8.80 -2.07
N TYR A 76 6.09 -8.32 -1.52
CA TYR A 76 6.36 -8.33 -0.08
C TYR A 76 5.31 -7.52 0.70
N THR A 77 5.03 -6.29 0.25
CA THR A 77 4.03 -5.42 0.87
C THR A 77 2.61 -5.99 0.71
N MET A 78 2.23 -6.43 -0.50
CA MET A 78 0.87 -6.92 -0.77
C MET A 78 0.54 -8.23 -0.03
N SER A 79 1.53 -9.12 0.14
CA SER A 79 1.35 -10.34 0.93
C SER A 79 0.98 -10.00 2.37
N GLY A 80 1.76 -9.11 3.02
CA GLY A 80 1.46 -8.71 4.39
C GLY A 80 0.15 -7.94 4.53
N ILE A 81 -0.17 -7.05 3.59
CA ILE A 81 -1.48 -6.35 3.57
C ILE A 81 -2.62 -7.36 3.49
N THR A 82 -2.50 -8.39 2.66
CA THR A 82 -3.53 -9.42 2.49
C THR A 82 -3.75 -10.20 3.78
N ASP A 83 -2.67 -10.62 4.44
CA ASP A 83 -2.73 -11.36 5.71
C ASP A 83 -3.40 -10.53 6.81
N TYR A 84 -2.98 -9.26 6.97
CA TYR A 84 -3.56 -8.37 7.96
C TYR A 84 -5.03 -8.01 7.66
N ALA A 85 -5.37 -7.77 6.39
CA ALA A 85 -6.73 -7.49 5.98
C ALA A 85 -7.68 -8.66 6.31
N MET A 86 -7.26 -9.88 5.98
CA MET A 86 -8.06 -11.06 6.28
C MET A 86 -8.25 -11.22 7.79
N ALA A 87 -7.19 -11.08 8.59
CA ALA A 87 -7.28 -11.15 10.04
C ALA A 87 -8.28 -10.13 10.63
N ASP A 88 -8.21 -8.87 10.20
CA ASP A 88 -9.12 -7.83 10.68
C ASP A 88 -10.56 -8.03 10.18
N ILE A 89 -10.77 -8.54 8.94
CA ILE A 89 -12.10 -8.88 8.42
C ILE A 89 -12.73 -10.03 9.23
N TYR A 90 -11.98 -11.10 9.50
CA TYR A 90 -12.46 -12.20 10.35
C TYR A 90 -12.76 -11.70 11.76
N GLY A 91 -11.88 -10.89 12.35
CA GLY A 91 -12.09 -10.29 13.66
C GLY A 91 -13.32 -9.38 13.71
N TYR A 92 -13.65 -8.68 12.62
CA TYR A 92 -14.88 -7.91 12.49
C TYR A 92 -16.11 -8.83 12.49
N ILE A 93 -16.10 -9.88 11.66
CA ILE A 93 -17.21 -10.85 11.56
C ILE A 93 -17.50 -11.52 12.90
N GLU A 94 -16.45 -11.88 13.65
CA GLU A 94 -16.61 -12.50 14.97
C GLU A 94 -17.30 -11.59 15.99
N LYS A 95 -17.09 -10.27 15.90
CA LYS A 95 -17.69 -9.28 16.80
C LYS A 95 -19.13 -8.92 16.43
N HIS A 96 -19.57 -9.21 15.21
CA HIS A 96 -20.87 -8.79 14.67
C HIS A 96 -21.76 -10.02 14.39
N LYS A 97 -22.15 -10.74 15.45
CA LYS A 97 -22.96 -11.96 15.36
C LYS A 97 -24.41 -11.72 14.96
N GLU A 98 -24.87 -10.48 14.96
CA GLU A 98 -26.20 -10.05 14.50
C GLU A 98 -26.32 -10.05 12.97
N ARG A 99 -25.21 -10.19 12.24
CA ARG A 99 -25.16 -10.24 10.77
C ARG A 99 -24.61 -11.59 10.32
N GLU A 100 -25.19 -12.14 9.26
CA GLU A 100 -24.64 -13.30 8.57
C GLU A 100 -23.68 -12.84 7.47
N PHE A 101 -22.48 -13.43 7.44
CA PHE A 101 -21.45 -13.12 6.45
C PHE A 101 -21.08 -14.37 5.67
N VAL A 102 -20.97 -14.23 4.34
CA VAL A 102 -20.44 -15.27 3.46
C VAL A 102 -19.18 -14.73 2.80
N LEU A 103 -18.04 -15.35 3.12
CA LEU A 103 -16.75 -14.99 2.53
C LEU A 103 -16.44 -15.90 1.34
N LYS A 104 -16.06 -15.31 0.21
CA LYS A 104 -15.59 -16.03 -0.98
C LYS A 104 -14.26 -15.45 -1.39
N PHE A 105 -13.33 -16.32 -1.77
CA PHE A 105 -11.99 -15.95 -2.20
C PHE A 105 -11.75 -16.46 -3.62
N SER A 106 -11.08 -15.64 -4.41
CA SER A 106 -10.60 -15.98 -5.74
C SER A 106 -9.24 -15.33 -5.95
N ALA A 107 -8.31 -16.06 -6.56
CA ALA A 107 -7.04 -15.52 -7.05
C ALA A 107 -7.02 -15.66 -8.58
N MET A 108 -6.50 -14.64 -9.25
CA MET A 108 -6.41 -14.56 -10.70
C MET A 108 -5.07 -13.96 -11.10
N GLU A 109 -4.48 -14.46 -12.17
CA GLU A 109 -3.26 -13.93 -12.77
C GLU A 109 -3.57 -13.40 -14.17
N ILE A 110 -3.00 -12.24 -14.50
CA ILE A 110 -2.97 -11.74 -15.88
C ILE A 110 -1.52 -11.78 -16.35
N TYR A 111 -1.23 -12.65 -17.29
CA TYR A 111 0.10 -12.78 -17.89
C TYR A 111 -0.01 -12.81 -19.41
N ASN A 112 0.66 -11.87 -20.09
CA ASN A 112 0.60 -11.72 -21.55
C ASN A 112 -0.84 -11.65 -22.07
N GLU A 113 -1.64 -10.74 -21.50
CA GLU A 113 -3.07 -10.55 -21.80
C GLU A 113 -3.95 -11.80 -21.61
N SER A 114 -3.42 -12.84 -20.98
CA SER A 114 -4.13 -14.08 -20.69
C SER A 114 -4.50 -14.13 -19.22
N VAL A 115 -5.78 -14.35 -18.95
CA VAL A 115 -6.33 -14.51 -17.61
C VAL A 115 -6.25 -15.98 -17.19
N ARG A 116 -5.78 -16.25 -15.97
CA ARG A 116 -5.67 -17.58 -15.37
C ARG A 116 -6.16 -17.60 -13.94
#